data_AF-A0AA39CN04-F1
#
_entry.id   AF-A0AA39CN04-F1
#
_cell.length_a   1.000
_cell.length_b   1.000
_cell.length_c   1.000
_cell.angle_alpha   90.00
_cell.angle_beta   90.00
_cell.angle_gamma   90.00
#
_symmetry.space_group_name_H-M   'P 1'
#
loop_
_entity.id
_entity.type
_entity.pdbx_description
1 polymer ?
#
loop_
_entity_poly.entity_id
_entity_poly.type
_entity_poly.pdbx_seq_one_letter_code
_entity_poly.pdbx_strand_id
1 'polypeptide(L)'
;MSASTTQPATCTICNEKGHLKCSACKSVSYCSTDCQQTDWPIHKLLCKAQHDDQPPSKSHRRAILFPADQKSPHFLWVHCELKRLDDDDVPFEYVDAAAYLGIDKPLAQRYPIQRNALRARDLRNTLEVAFRDTFAIDGSSLNKSIIRTTNGMAPHPWKGPILALRKKGTDLDPLHYDDMTVADFRDVVDYFRTYDDESLEETVRRNGRKVKGVKIHCEGDQKVLGLGKYVAVEVPRDHPVFDNLTTSSSISDRIELPVLTRKYPHNKAWANITGGPDNQAVTFLHMNADPNSRTMMGWGWAPMELSTLSVRETVLFLQELLLLFRQPRYKLTEIDSGRMK
;
A
#
# COMPACT_ATOMS: atom_id res chain seq x y z
N MET A 1 -34.55 -19.88 -7.83
CA MET A 1 -33.31 -19.48 -8.55
C MET A 1 -33.05 -18.02 -8.25
N SER A 2 -32.23 -17.74 -7.25
CA SER A 2 -31.95 -16.37 -6.82
C SER A 2 -30.96 -15.75 -7.78
N ALA A 3 -31.39 -14.71 -8.51
CA ALA A 3 -30.52 -13.94 -9.37
C ALA A 3 -29.38 -13.35 -8.51
N SER A 4 -28.15 -13.85 -8.70
CA SER A 4 -26.94 -13.25 -8.18
C SER A 4 -26.82 -11.87 -8.80
N THR A 5 -27.29 -10.84 -8.09
CA THR A 5 -27.03 -9.44 -8.41
C THR A 5 -25.53 -9.22 -8.23
N THR A 6 -24.77 -9.36 -9.32
CA THR A 6 -23.33 -9.09 -9.35
C THR A 6 -23.13 -7.60 -9.06
N GLN A 7 -22.93 -7.27 -7.79
CA GLN A 7 -22.59 -5.92 -7.34
C GLN A 7 -21.41 -5.38 -8.15
N PRO A 8 -21.47 -4.12 -8.59
CA PRO A 8 -20.41 -3.54 -9.41
C PRO A 8 -19.07 -3.61 -8.67
N ALA A 9 -18.02 -3.92 -9.42
CA ALA A 9 -16.68 -3.95 -8.87
C ALA A 9 -16.28 -2.53 -8.44
N THR A 10 -15.70 -2.40 -7.25
CA THR A 10 -15.20 -1.12 -6.72
C THR A 10 -13.70 -1.01 -6.94
N CYS A 11 -13.21 0.23 -7.10
CA CYS A 11 -11.79 0.51 -7.21
C CYS A 11 -11.08 0.16 -5.91
N THR A 12 -10.03 -0.66 -5.99
CA THR A 12 -9.22 -1.07 -4.82
C THR A 12 -8.62 0.13 -4.06
N ILE A 13 -8.32 1.24 -4.75
CA ILE A 13 -7.60 2.38 -4.18
C ILE A 13 -8.52 3.51 -3.67
N CYS A 14 -9.64 3.78 -4.36
CA CYS A 14 -10.46 4.96 -4.06
C CYS A 14 -11.95 4.69 -3.88
N ASN A 15 -12.39 3.43 -3.98
CA ASN A 15 -13.79 2.97 -3.86
C ASN A 15 -14.78 3.45 -4.93
N GLU A 16 -14.35 4.26 -5.89
CA GLU A 16 -15.15 4.59 -7.08
C GLU A 16 -15.50 3.36 -7.91
N LYS A 17 -16.46 3.48 -8.84
CA LYS A 17 -16.85 2.37 -9.71
C LYS A 17 -15.67 1.87 -10.55
N GLY A 18 -15.27 0.63 -10.30
CA GLY A 18 -14.18 -0.04 -11.00
C GLY A 18 -14.64 -0.58 -12.35
N HIS A 19 -14.00 -0.12 -13.42
CA HIS A 19 -14.27 -0.57 -14.79
C HIS A 19 -13.04 -1.17 -15.48
N LEU A 20 -11.86 -1.04 -14.88
CA LEU A 20 -10.62 -1.66 -15.33
C LEU A 20 -10.26 -2.81 -14.39
N LYS A 21 -10.17 -4.03 -14.90
CA LYS A 21 -9.67 -5.17 -14.11
C LYS A 21 -8.21 -5.44 -14.44
N CYS A 22 -7.44 -5.87 -13.44
CA CYS A 22 -6.11 -6.39 -13.71
C CYS A 22 -6.23 -7.63 -14.62
N SER A 23 -5.60 -7.59 -15.80
CA SER A 23 -5.70 -8.66 -16.79
C SER A 23 -5.02 -9.97 -16.35
N ALA A 24 -4.02 -9.88 -15.48
CA ALA A 24 -3.28 -11.02 -14.95
C ALA A 24 -4.06 -11.74 -13.84
N CYS A 25 -4.27 -11.09 -12.69
CA CYS A 25 -4.90 -11.75 -11.53
C CYS A 25 -6.43 -11.78 -11.60
N LYS A 26 -7.07 -10.85 -12.32
CA LYS A 26 -8.53 -10.66 -12.42
C LYS A 26 -9.27 -10.44 -11.08
N SER A 27 -8.56 -10.37 -9.96
CA SER A 27 -9.14 -10.24 -8.61
C SER A 27 -9.36 -8.79 -8.17
N VAL A 28 -8.63 -7.83 -8.75
CA VAL A 28 -8.73 -6.41 -8.41
C VAL A 28 -9.34 -5.60 -9.55
N SER A 29 -10.06 -4.54 -9.18
CA SER A 29 -10.65 -3.58 -10.11
C SER A 29 -10.20 -2.17 -9.77
N TYR A 30 -10.09 -1.32 -10.78
CA TYR A 30 -9.67 0.06 -10.69
C TYR A 30 -10.62 0.95 -11.49
N CYS A 31 -10.78 2.21 -11.06
CA CYS A 31 -11.52 3.21 -11.82
C CYS A 31 -10.66 3.95 -12.86
N SER A 32 -9.35 3.73 -12.88
CA SER A 32 -8.44 4.38 -13.82
C SER A 32 -7.09 3.66 -13.85
N THR A 33 -6.31 3.92 -14.90
CA THR A 33 -4.91 3.48 -14.98
C THR A 33 -4.06 4.11 -13.88
N ASP A 34 -4.39 5.32 -13.43
CA ASP A 34 -3.67 5.99 -12.34
C ASP A 34 -3.86 5.23 -11.01
N CYS A 35 -5.07 4.78 -10.69
CA CYS A 35 -5.31 3.93 -9.52
C CYS A 35 -4.58 2.59 -9.62
N GLN A 36 -4.53 1.99 -10.82
CA GLN A 36 -3.76 0.76 -11.04
C GLN A 36 -2.26 0.99 -10.83
N GLN A 37 -1.70 2.08 -11.35
CA GLN A 37 -0.28 2.41 -11.22
C GLN A 37 0.09 2.78 -9.77
N THR A 38 -0.83 3.43 -9.05
CA THR A 38 -0.72 3.72 -7.61
C THR A 38 -0.60 2.42 -6.81
N ASP A 39 -1.42 1.42 -7.14
CA ASP A 39 -1.40 0.12 -6.44
C ASP A 39 -0.22 -0.76 -6.86
N TRP A 40 0.28 -0.59 -8.09
CA TRP A 40 1.24 -1.49 -8.73
C TRP A 40 2.47 -1.88 -7.88
N PRO A 41 3.15 -0.97 -7.16
CA PRO A 41 4.30 -1.33 -6.33
C PRO A 41 4.02 -2.43 -5.30
N ILE A 42 2.82 -2.42 -4.72
CA ILE A 42 2.34 -3.40 -3.76
C ILE A 42 1.69 -4.57 -4.52
N HIS A 43 0.71 -4.28 -5.37
CA HIS A 43 -0.05 -5.27 -6.14
C HIS A 43 0.82 -6.32 -6.84
N LYS A 44 1.91 -5.88 -7.50
CA LYS A 44 2.79 -6.77 -8.28
C LYS A 44 3.48 -7.86 -7.46
N LEU A 45 3.58 -7.69 -6.13
CA LEU A 45 4.24 -8.65 -5.25
C LEU A 45 3.50 -9.99 -5.21
N LEU A 46 2.16 -9.98 -5.33
CA LEU A 46 1.33 -11.19 -5.36
C LEU A 46 0.52 -11.36 -6.66
N CYS A 47 0.49 -10.36 -7.54
CA CYS A 47 -0.33 -10.36 -8.76
C CYS A 47 -0.16 -11.63 -9.61
N LYS A 48 1.09 -12.05 -9.86
CA LYS A 48 1.39 -13.22 -10.69
C LYS A 48 1.03 -14.52 -9.98
N ALA A 49 1.23 -14.58 -8.67
CA ALA A 49 1.04 -15.77 -7.84
C ALA A 49 -0.42 -16.17 -7.59
N GLN A 50 -1.39 -15.35 -8.02
CA GLN A 50 -2.82 -15.60 -7.78
C GLN A 50 -3.33 -16.92 -8.39
N HIS A 51 -2.70 -17.40 -9.47
CA HIS A 51 -3.15 -18.59 -10.22
C HIS A 51 -2.14 -19.73 -10.20
N ASP A 52 -1.08 -19.62 -9.40
CA ASP A 52 0.08 -20.51 -9.53
C ASP A 52 -0.21 -21.95 -9.06
N ASP A 53 -1.22 -22.17 -8.20
CA ASP A 53 -1.49 -23.49 -7.60
C ASP A 53 -2.98 -23.81 -7.40
N GLN A 54 -3.32 -25.09 -7.48
CA GLN A 54 -4.60 -25.65 -7.04
C GLN A 54 -4.54 -26.01 -5.54
N PRO A 55 -5.66 -25.93 -4.80
CA PRO A 55 -5.67 -26.35 -3.41
C PRO A 55 -5.35 -27.85 -3.27
N PRO A 56 -4.57 -28.25 -2.25
CA PRO A 56 -4.29 -29.67 -1.99
C PRO A 56 -5.55 -30.50 -1.72
N SER A 57 -6.59 -29.89 -1.15
CA SER A 57 -7.89 -30.52 -0.92
C SER A 57 -9.00 -29.47 -0.81
N LYS A 58 -10.27 -29.92 -0.76
CA LYS A 58 -11.44 -29.05 -0.51
C LYS A 58 -11.45 -28.40 0.88
N SER A 59 -10.68 -28.92 1.82
CA SER A 59 -10.50 -28.36 3.17
C SER A 59 -9.31 -27.42 3.26
N HIS A 60 -8.71 -27.01 2.13
CA HIS A 60 -7.70 -25.96 2.14
C HIS A 60 -8.30 -24.64 1.68
N ARG A 61 -7.79 -23.54 2.25
CA ARG A 61 -8.06 -22.18 1.81
C ARG A 61 -6.76 -21.45 1.57
N ARG A 62 -6.76 -20.50 0.63
CA ARG A 62 -5.58 -19.68 0.36
C ARG A 62 -5.42 -18.61 1.44
N ALA A 63 -4.23 -18.51 2.00
CA ALA A 63 -3.79 -17.50 2.96
C ALA A 63 -2.62 -16.69 2.39
N ILE A 64 -2.24 -15.60 3.06
CA ILE A 64 -1.04 -14.83 2.74
C ILE A 64 -0.09 -14.89 3.93
N LEU A 65 1.14 -15.36 3.72
CA LEU A 65 2.20 -15.29 4.72
C LEU A 65 3.09 -14.09 4.47
N PHE A 66 3.36 -13.37 5.55
CA PHE A 66 4.40 -12.36 5.64
C PHE A 66 5.57 -12.96 6.43
N PRO A 67 6.51 -13.65 5.77
CA PRO A 67 7.69 -14.21 6.43
C PRO A 67 8.55 -13.09 7.02
N ALA A 68 9.05 -13.29 8.24
CA ALA A 68 9.84 -12.25 8.91
C ALA A 68 11.23 -12.06 8.30
N ASP A 69 11.83 -13.16 7.86
CA ASP A 69 13.20 -13.28 7.39
C ASP A 69 13.35 -12.93 5.90
N GLN A 70 12.26 -12.96 5.14
CA GLN A 70 12.21 -12.68 3.70
C GLN A 70 11.48 -11.37 3.38
N LYS A 71 11.81 -10.75 2.25
CA LYS A 71 11.19 -9.49 1.80
C LYS A 71 9.87 -9.69 1.04
N SER A 72 9.61 -10.89 0.55
CA SER A 72 8.48 -11.17 -0.33
C SER A 72 7.37 -11.85 0.44
N PRO A 73 6.15 -11.28 0.48
CA PRO A 73 4.98 -12.05 0.89
C PRO A 73 4.67 -13.09 -0.18
N HIS A 74 3.97 -14.16 0.19
CA HIS A 74 3.51 -15.17 -0.77
C HIS A 74 2.20 -15.80 -0.31
N PHE A 75 1.47 -16.36 -1.27
CA PHE A 75 0.33 -17.20 -0.97
C PHE A 75 0.79 -18.55 -0.42
N LEU A 76 -0.09 -19.20 0.33
CA LEU A 76 0.01 -20.62 0.67
C LEU A 76 -1.38 -21.21 0.89
N TRP A 77 -1.44 -22.54 0.92
CA TRP A 77 -2.64 -23.27 1.30
C TRP A 77 -2.59 -23.62 2.78
N VAL A 78 -3.62 -23.21 3.52
CA VAL A 78 -3.80 -23.56 4.93
C VAL A 78 -4.89 -24.60 5.06
N HIS A 79 -4.68 -25.60 5.91
CA HIS A 79 -5.70 -26.59 6.20
C HIS A 79 -6.74 -26.01 7.16
N CYS A 80 -8.01 -26.08 6.75
CA CYS A 80 -9.19 -25.67 7.50
C CYS A 80 -9.94 -26.92 7.96
N GLU A 81 -9.72 -27.31 9.21
CA GLU A 81 -10.36 -28.46 9.83
C GLU A 81 -11.81 -28.12 10.21
N LEU A 82 -12.77 -28.90 9.74
CA LEU A 82 -14.17 -28.71 10.14
C LEU A 82 -14.37 -29.33 11.54
N LYS A 83 -14.71 -28.49 12.51
CA LYS A 83 -14.95 -28.86 13.91
C LYS A 83 -16.40 -28.65 14.31
N ARG A 84 -16.78 -29.36 15.36
CA ARG A 84 -18.02 -29.20 16.12
C ARG A 84 -17.63 -29.21 17.60
N LEU A 85 -18.24 -28.35 18.42
CA LEU A 85 -18.03 -28.41 19.87
C LEU A 85 -18.93 -29.52 20.43
N ASP A 86 -20.23 -29.47 20.10
CA ASP A 86 -21.20 -30.53 20.37
C ASP A 86 -21.95 -30.99 19.10
N ASP A 87 -22.72 -32.09 19.19
CA ASP A 87 -23.44 -32.68 18.04
C ASP A 87 -24.47 -31.72 17.41
N ASP A 88 -25.09 -30.88 18.25
CA ASP A 88 -26.11 -29.90 17.88
C ASP A 88 -25.53 -28.55 17.41
N ASP A 89 -24.22 -28.34 17.55
CA ASP A 89 -23.60 -27.07 17.19
C ASP A 89 -23.41 -26.89 15.69
N VAL A 90 -23.42 -25.62 15.29
CA VAL A 90 -23.08 -25.24 13.91
C VAL A 90 -21.60 -25.54 13.66
N PRO A 91 -21.27 -26.35 12.65
CA PRO A 91 -19.88 -26.65 12.33
C PRO A 91 -19.11 -25.39 11.97
N PHE A 92 -17.85 -25.30 12.41
CA PHE A 92 -16.96 -24.19 12.10
C PHE A 92 -15.63 -24.71 11.57
N GLU A 93 -14.94 -23.90 10.77
CA GLU A 93 -13.60 -24.22 10.28
C GLU A 93 -12.57 -23.67 11.25
N TYR A 94 -11.58 -24.48 11.60
CA TYR A 94 -10.44 -24.13 12.44
C TYR A 94 -9.14 -24.25 11.63
N VAL A 95 -8.24 -23.27 11.79
CA VAL A 95 -6.90 -23.28 11.20
C VAL A 95 -5.89 -23.29 12.33
N ASP A 96 -4.94 -24.21 12.35
CA ASP A 96 -3.80 -24.17 13.28
C ASP A 96 -2.79 -23.11 12.83
N ALA A 97 -3.03 -21.85 13.21
CA ALA A 97 -2.17 -20.73 12.80
C ALA A 97 -0.75 -20.86 13.38
N ALA A 98 -0.58 -21.48 14.55
CA ALA A 98 0.72 -21.64 15.20
C ALA A 98 1.74 -22.37 14.31
N ALA A 99 1.27 -23.30 13.46
CA ALA A 99 2.09 -24.01 12.49
C ALA A 99 2.81 -23.10 11.47
N TYR A 100 2.36 -21.85 11.32
CA TYR A 100 2.90 -20.87 10.37
C TYR A 100 3.66 -19.72 11.05
N LEU A 101 3.73 -19.70 12.39
CA LEU A 101 4.27 -18.58 13.18
C LEU A 101 5.63 -18.88 13.84
N GLY A 102 6.24 -20.01 13.51
CA GLY A 102 7.56 -20.41 13.99
C GLY A 102 7.68 -21.92 14.19
N ILE A 103 8.92 -22.41 14.25
CA ILE A 103 9.22 -23.84 14.45
C ILE A 103 8.72 -24.32 15.81
N ASP A 104 8.75 -23.44 16.80
CA ASP A 104 8.32 -23.63 18.18
C ASP A 104 6.79 -23.56 18.37
N LYS A 105 6.02 -23.30 17.30
CA LYS A 105 4.54 -23.27 17.30
C LYS A 105 3.96 -22.46 18.47
N PRO A 106 4.17 -21.14 18.49
CA PRO A 106 3.77 -20.30 19.60
C PRO A 106 2.25 -20.24 19.76
N LEU A 107 1.79 -19.71 20.89
CA LEU A 107 0.42 -19.24 21.01
C LEU A 107 0.16 -18.15 19.96
N ALA A 108 -0.88 -18.37 19.15
CA ALA A 108 -1.28 -17.46 18.09
C ALA A 108 -2.34 -16.48 18.61
N GLN A 109 -2.02 -15.20 18.64
CA GLN A 109 -3.00 -14.14 18.78
C GLN A 109 -3.64 -13.86 17.41
N ARG A 110 -4.94 -13.56 17.40
CA ARG A 110 -5.72 -13.31 16.17
C ARG A 110 -6.44 -11.98 16.28
N TYR A 111 -6.40 -11.20 15.22
CA TYR A 111 -7.09 -9.92 15.17
C TYR A 111 -7.99 -9.83 13.93
N PRO A 112 -9.31 -9.65 14.10
CA PRO A 112 -10.23 -9.47 12.98
C PRO A 112 -10.15 -8.05 12.44
N ILE A 113 -10.26 -7.93 11.12
CA ILE A 113 -10.25 -6.69 10.36
C ILE A 113 -11.49 -6.72 9.48
N GLN A 114 -12.47 -5.89 9.82
CA GLN A 114 -13.73 -5.75 9.07
C GLN A 114 -13.83 -4.41 8.35
N ARG A 115 -12.90 -3.49 8.61
CA ARG A 115 -12.86 -2.16 8.03
C ARG A 115 -11.44 -1.79 7.63
N ASN A 116 -11.30 -1.24 6.43
CA ASN A 116 -10.06 -0.61 5.99
C ASN A 116 -10.17 0.89 6.26
N ALA A 117 -9.53 1.35 7.34
CA ALA A 117 -9.55 2.74 7.80
C ALA A 117 -8.91 3.69 6.79
N LEU A 118 -7.76 3.32 6.19
CA LEU A 118 -7.06 4.12 5.19
C LEU A 118 -7.94 4.43 3.98
N ARG A 119 -8.70 3.42 3.56
CA ARG A 119 -9.66 3.52 2.46
C ARG A 119 -11.03 3.94 2.93
N ALA A 120 -11.27 4.10 4.23
CA ALA A 120 -12.56 4.33 4.91
C ALA A 120 -13.73 3.49 4.37
N ARG A 121 -13.50 2.20 4.12
CA ARG A 121 -14.51 1.26 3.59
C ARG A 121 -14.68 0.07 4.50
N ASP A 122 -15.89 -0.44 4.56
CA ASP A 122 -16.18 -1.72 5.21
C ASP A 122 -15.86 -2.86 4.23
N LEU A 123 -15.29 -3.93 4.78
CA LEU A 123 -14.92 -5.11 4.02
C LEU A 123 -16.15 -6.03 3.89
N ARG A 124 -16.23 -6.76 2.78
CA ARG A 124 -17.34 -7.73 2.56
C ARG A 124 -17.15 -9.02 3.33
N ASN A 125 -15.91 -9.30 3.70
CA ASN A 125 -15.46 -10.48 4.41
C ASN A 125 -14.51 -10.01 5.50
N THR A 126 -14.49 -10.72 6.62
CA THR A 126 -13.56 -10.45 7.71
C THR A 126 -12.19 -10.95 7.32
N LEU A 127 -11.19 -10.08 7.31
CA LEU A 127 -9.80 -10.50 7.25
C LEU A 127 -9.33 -10.78 8.67
N GLU A 128 -8.44 -11.75 8.86
CA GLU A 128 -7.89 -12.07 10.17
C GLU A 128 -6.37 -12.09 10.04
N VAL A 129 -5.67 -11.37 10.91
CA VAL A 129 -4.22 -11.46 11.04
C VAL A 129 -3.89 -12.28 12.27
N ALA A 130 -3.17 -13.37 12.08
CA ALA A 130 -2.64 -14.22 13.12
C ALA A 130 -1.13 -13.99 13.27
N PHE A 131 -0.70 -13.77 14.50
CA PHE A 131 0.69 -13.50 14.84
C PHE A 131 1.02 -14.10 16.22
N ARG A 132 2.30 -14.16 16.54
CA ARG A 132 2.79 -14.71 17.80
C ARG A 132 2.46 -13.78 18.96
N ASP A 133 1.80 -14.24 20.01
CA ASP A 133 1.43 -13.41 21.18
C ASP A 133 2.65 -12.75 21.88
N THR A 134 3.77 -13.46 21.95
CA THR A 134 4.98 -13.03 22.69
C THR A 134 6.02 -12.27 21.85
N PHE A 135 5.69 -11.84 20.62
CA PHE A 135 6.67 -11.25 19.67
C PHE A 135 7.44 -10.04 20.24
N ALA A 136 6.86 -9.35 21.22
CA ALA A 136 7.46 -8.17 21.83
C ALA A 136 8.66 -8.50 22.74
N ILE A 137 8.67 -9.70 23.33
CA ILE A 137 9.59 -10.08 24.42
C ILE A 137 10.42 -11.33 24.12
N ASP A 138 10.12 -12.06 23.05
CA ASP A 138 10.76 -13.34 22.74
C ASP A 138 11.98 -13.24 21.79
N GLY A 139 12.37 -12.02 21.41
CA GLY A 139 13.47 -11.77 20.49
C GLY A 139 13.10 -11.87 19.01
N SER A 140 11.79 -11.92 18.67
CA SER A 140 11.32 -11.92 17.28
C SER A 140 11.92 -10.77 16.46
N SER A 141 12.48 -11.11 15.30
CA SER A 141 13.06 -10.13 14.38
C SER A 141 11.96 -9.30 13.68
N LEU A 142 12.30 -8.06 13.31
CA LEU A 142 11.42 -7.24 12.47
C LEU A 142 11.00 -7.98 11.20
N ASN A 143 9.74 -7.84 10.83
CA ASN A 143 9.18 -8.51 9.68
C ASN A 143 9.58 -7.77 8.39
N LYS A 144 10.59 -8.31 7.69
CA LYS A 144 11.11 -7.71 6.44
C LYS A 144 10.08 -7.68 5.32
N SER A 145 9.14 -8.63 5.29
CA SER A 145 8.06 -8.66 4.31
C SER A 145 7.11 -7.47 4.52
N ILE A 146 6.72 -7.20 5.77
CA ILE A 146 5.85 -6.05 6.09
C ILE A 146 6.57 -4.72 5.85
N ILE A 147 7.84 -4.60 6.24
CA ILE A 147 8.64 -3.39 5.93
C ILE A 147 8.66 -3.15 4.42
N ARG A 148 8.84 -4.21 3.61
CA ARG A 148 8.83 -4.10 2.15
C ARG A 148 7.46 -3.71 1.60
N THR A 149 6.37 -4.33 2.05
CA THR A 149 5.03 -4.10 1.50
C THR A 149 4.45 -2.76 1.92
N THR A 150 4.82 -2.26 3.09
CA THR A 150 4.41 -0.93 3.59
C THR A 150 5.40 0.17 3.19
N ASN A 151 6.49 -0.17 2.51
CA ASN A 151 7.60 0.74 2.20
C ASN A 151 8.13 1.49 3.45
N GLY A 152 8.19 0.79 4.59
CA GLY A 152 8.63 1.35 5.87
C GLY A 152 7.66 2.33 6.54
N MET A 153 6.45 2.49 6.02
CA MET A 153 5.45 3.42 6.57
C MET A 153 4.55 2.80 7.66
N ALA A 154 4.77 1.54 8.05
CA ALA A 154 4.06 0.96 9.18
C ALA A 154 4.48 1.66 10.48
N PRO A 155 3.54 2.22 11.27
CA PRO A 155 3.88 2.89 12.53
C PRO A 155 4.37 1.90 13.59
N HIS A 156 3.82 0.68 13.57
CA HIS A 156 4.17 -0.38 14.50
C HIS A 156 5.34 -1.23 13.96
N PRO A 157 6.35 -1.55 14.80
CA PRO A 157 7.46 -2.44 14.43
C PRO A 157 6.99 -3.91 14.44
N TRP A 158 6.26 -4.32 13.41
CA TRP A 158 5.80 -5.70 13.24
C TRP A 158 6.98 -6.68 13.26
N LYS A 159 6.87 -7.73 14.07
CA LYS A 159 7.92 -8.74 14.28
C LYS A 159 7.36 -10.16 14.12
N GLY A 160 8.26 -11.08 13.79
CA GLY A 160 7.91 -12.48 13.58
C GLY A 160 7.06 -12.69 12.32
N PRO A 161 6.82 -13.96 11.92
CA PRO A 161 5.94 -14.26 10.80
C PRO A 161 4.50 -13.83 11.12
N ILE A 162 3.77 -13.36 10.10
CA ILE A 162 2.35 -13.03 10.24
C ILE A 162 1.56 -13.74 9.15
N LEU A 163 0.49 -14.43 9.55
CA LEU A 163 -0.42 -15.13 8.64
C LEU A 163 -1.70 -14.31 8.50
N ALA A 164 -2.06 -13.93 7.28
CA ALA A 164 -3.36 -13.34 6.99
C ALA A 164 -4.31 -14.40 6.41
N LEU A 165 -5.57 -14.35 6.85
CA LEU A 165 -6.65 -15.25 6.49
C LEU A 165 -7.91 -14.44 6.11
N ARG A 166 -8.86 -15.08 5.42
CA ARG A 166 -10.19 -14.51 5.15
C ARG A 166 -11.28 -15.42 5.69
N LYS A 167 -12.18 -14.87 6.49
CA LYS A 167 -13.42 -15.49 6.95
C LYS A 167 -14.61 -14.95 6.13
N LYS A 168 -15.59 -15.81 5.83
CA LYS A 168 -16.78 -15.46 5.02
C LYS A 168 -17.73 -14.57 5.81
N GLY A 169 -18.02 -13.38 5.30
CA GLY A 169 -18.94 -12.44 5.93
C GLY A 169 -18.30 -11.62 7.05
N THR A 170 -19.14 -10.82 7.71
CA THR A 170 -18.77 -9.80 8.71
C THR A 170 -19.54 -9.98 10.02
N ASP A 171 -20.03 -11.19 10.28
CA ASP A 171 -20.63 -11.53 11.57
C ASP A 171 -19.58 -11.39 12.69
N LEU A 172 -20.03 -11.38 13.95
CA LEU A 172 -19.14 -11.22 15.11
C LEU A 172 -18.04 -12.29 15.16
N ASP A 173 -18.40 -13.54 14.82
CA ASP A 173 -17.45 -14.64 14.62
C ASP A 173 -17.85 -15.48 13.41
N PRO A 174 -17.36 -15.14 12.20
CA PRO A 174 -17.73 -15.88 11.01
C PRO A 174 -17.06 -17.27 11.01
N LEU A 175 -17.88 -18.30 10.82
CA LEU A 175 -17.51 -19.69 11.09
C LEU A 175 -16.67 -20.37 10.00
N HIS A 176 -16.56 -19.79 8.81
CA HIS A 176 -15.93 -20.45 7.66
C HIS A 176 -14.89 -19.55 6.99
N TYR A 177 -13.79 -20.15 6.57
CA TYR A 177 -12.74 -19.49 5.81
C TYR A 177 -13.01 -19.52 4.30
N ASP A 178 -12.34 -18.62 3.59
CA ASP A 178 -12.42 -18.46 2.16
C ASP A 178 -11.08 -18.04 1.55
N ASP A 179 -10.92 -18.20 0.23
CA ASP A 179 -9.63 -18.01 -0.43
C ASP A 179 -9.21 -16.55 -0.52
N MET A 180 -8.18 -16.14 0.21
CA MET A 180 -7.59 -14.81 0.02
C MET A 180 -7.21 -14.55 -1.44
N THR A 181 -7.32 -13.30 -1.86
CA THR A 181 -7.00 -12.84 -3.22
C THR A 181 -6.06 -11.65 -3.17
N VAL A 182 -5.53 -11.24 -4.33
CA VAL A 182 -4.75 -9.98 -4.40
C VAL A 182 -5.56 -8.74 -3.99
N ALA A 183 -6.90 -8.78 -3.96
CA ALA A 183 -7.69 -7.68 -3.41
C ALA A 183 -7.54 -7.60 -1.89
N ASP A 184 -7.69 -8.74 -1.21
CA ASP A 184 -7.53 -8.85 0.24
C ASP A 184 -6.10 -8.47 0.68
N PHE A 185 -5.09 -8.81 -0.14
CA PHE A 185 -3.70 -8.40 0.11
C PHE A 185 -3.55 -6.90 0.32
N ARG A 186 -4.27 -6.07 -0.46
CA ARG A 186 -4.17 -4.63 -0.31
C ARG A 186 -4.75 -4.16 1.02
N ASP A 187 -5.88 -4.74 1.42
CA ASP A 187 -6.53 -4.41 2.69
C ASP A 187 -5.66 -4.82 3.90
N VAL A 188 -4.95 -5.95 3.84
CA VAL A 188 -3.99 -6.35 4.87
C VAL A 188 -2.80 -5.39 4.94
N VAL A 189 -2.24 -4.98 3.80
CA VAL A 189 -1.12 -4.03 3.78
C VAL A 189 -1.55 -2.66 4.29
N ASP A 190 -2.74 -2.20 3.93
CA ASP A 190 -3.29 -0.94 4.45
C ASP A 190 -3.52 -1.05 5.98
N TYR A 191 -3.97 -2.18 6.51
CA TYR A 191 -4.06 -2.41 7.96
C TYR A 191 -2.70 -2.26 8.67
N PHE A 192 -1.62 -2.83 8.14
CA PHE A 192 -0.29 -2.67 8.75
C PHE A 192 0.19 -1.21 8.76
N ARG A 193 -0.28 -0.37 7.83
CA ARG A 193 0.05 1.08 7.77
C ARG A 193 -0.77 1.91 8.75
N THR A 194 -1.91 1.40 9.22
CA THR A 194 -2.86 2.17 10.05
C THR A 194 -3.10 1.56 11.41
N TYR A 195 -2.40 0.47 11.75
CA TYR A 195 -2.54 -0.17 13.04
C TYR A 195 -2.21 0.80 14.16
N ASP A 196 -3.12 0.89 15.13
CA ASP A 196 -3.03 1.78 16.30
C ASP A 196 -2.95 3.29 15.96
N ASP A 197 -3.33 3.68 14.73
CA ASP A 197 -3.47 5.09 14.35
C ASP A 197 -4.93 5.53 14.43
N GLU A 198 -5.41 5.72 15.66
CA GLU A 198 -6.76 6.22 15.94
C GLU A 198 -7.00 7.62 15.34
N SER A 199 -5.92 8.40 15.15
CA SER A 199 -5.97 9.76 14.63
C SER A 199 -6.21 9.82 13.11
N LEU A 200 -5.85 8.75 12.38
CA LEU A 200 -5.96 8.71 10.94
C LEU A 200 -7.40 8.74 10.46
N GLU A 201 -8.31 8.00 11.11
CA GLU A 201 -9.72 8.04 10.74
C GLU A 201 -10.30 9.43 10.90
N GLU A 202 -10.00 10.09 12.03
CA GLU A 202 -10.45 11.46 12.28
C GLU A 202 -9.83 12.44 11.29
N THR A 203 -8.55 12.28 10.96
CA THR A 203 -7.84 13.09 9.96
C THR A 203 -8.43 12.92 8.56
N VAL A 204 -8.73 11.69 8.14
CA VAL A 204 -9.35 11.39 6.85
C VAL A 204 -10.78 11.92 6.78
N ARG A 205 -11.53 11.84 7.89
CA ARG A 205 -12.87 12.43 8.00
C ARG A 205 -12.82 13.96 7.90
N ARG A 206 -11.92 14.62 8.63
CA ARG A 206 -11.79 16.09 8.67
C ARG A 206 -11.22 16.67 7.38
N ASN A 207 -10.14 16.08 6.86
CA ASN A 207 -9.34 16.66 5.78
C ASN A 207 -9.61 16.01 4.41
N GLY A 208 -10.59 15.12 4.32
CA GLY A 208 -10.91 14.36 3.13
C GLY A 208 -9.87 13.29 2.78
N ARG A 209 -10.29 12.30 1.96
CA ARG A 209 -9.45 11.17 1.51
C ARG A 209 -8.38 11.54 0.49
N LYS A 210 -8.56 12.67 -0.20
CA LYS A 210 -7.73 13.09 -1.31
C LYS A 210 -7.23 14.51 -1.08
N VAL A 211 -6.08 14.81 -1.67
CA VAL A 211 -5.45 16.13 -1.68
C VAL A 211 -5.45 16.62 -3.12
N LYS A 212 -5.69 17.92 -3.32
CA LYS A 212 -5.57 18.54 -4.65
C LYS A 212 -4.11 18.54 -5.10
N GLY A 213 -3.90 18.22 -6.37
CA GLY A 213 -2.60 18.28 -7.02
C GLY A 213 -2.77 18.67 -8.49
N VAL A 214 -1.65 18.78 -9.20
CA VAL A 214 -1.62 19.09 -10.63
C VAL A 214 -0.86 17.98 -11.36
N LYS A 215 -1.53 17.25 -12.25
CA LYS A 215 -0.86 16.36 -13.19
C LYS A 215 -0.34 17.19 -14.35
N ILE A 216 0.99 17.17 -14.54
CA ILE A 216 1.69 17.81 -15.63
C ILE A 216 1.97 16.75 -16.69
N HIS A 217 1.24 16.82 -17.80
CA HIS A 217 1.39 15.92 -18.93
C HIS A 217 2.59 16.30 -19.78
N CYS A 218 3.36 15.30 -20.23
CA CYS A 218 4.45 15.55 -21.17
C CYS A 218 3.93 15.97 -22.54
N GLU A 219 4.83 16.42 -23.42
CA GLU A 219 4.45 16.79 -24.79
C GLU A 219 3.82 15.64 -25.60
N GLY A 220 4.11 14.39 -25.26
CA GLY A 220 3.63 13.20 -25.97
C GLY A 220 2.15 12.97 -25.67
N ASP A 221 1.78 13.06 -24.40
CA ASP A 221 0.39 13.04 -23.96
C ASP A 221 -0.41 14.20 -24.57
N GLN A 222 0.20 15.39 -24.66
CA GLN A 222 -0.44 16.53 -25.30
C GLN A 222 -0.66 16.31 -26.81
N LYS A 223 0.39 15.92 -27.54
CA LYS A 223 0.35 15.80 -29.01
C LYS A 223 -0.44 14.59 -29.50
N VAL A 224 -0.32 13.45 -28.80
CA VAL A 224 -0.89 12.17 -29.27
C VAL A 224 -2.24 11.87 -28.65
N LEU A 225 -2.45 12.26 -27.39
CA LEU A 225 -3.70 11.97 -26.67
C LEU A 225 -4.60 13.21 -26.53
N GLY A 226 -4.13 14.40 -26.93
CA GLY A 226 -4.88 15.65 -26.80
C GLY A 226 -5.09 16.08 -25.34
N LEU A 227 -4.26 15.60 -24.41
CA LEU A 227 -4.40 15.93 -22.99
C LEU A 227 -3.89 17.33 -22.69
N GLY A 228 -4.57 18.04 -21.79
CA GLY A 228 -4.13 19.37 -21.35
C GLY A 228 -2.78 19.31 -20.62
N LYS A 229 -1.94 20.34 -20.76
CA LYS A 229 -0.60 20.38 -20.13
C LYS A 229 -0.64 20.31 -18.59
N TYR A 230 -1.57 21.04 -17.98
CA TYR A 230 -1.77 21.09 -16.53
C TYR A 230 -3.21 20.70 -16.21
N VAL A 231 -3.38 19.59 -15.51
CA VAL A 231 -4.70 19.04 -15.16
C VAL A 231 -4.82 18.97 -13.65
N ALA A 232 -5.84 19.59 -13.09
CA ALA A 232 -6.15 19.45 -11.67
C ALA A 232 -6.55 18.00 -11.36
N VAL A 233 -5.95 17.41 -10.33
CA VAL A 233 -6.23 16.04 -9.90
C VAL A 233 -6.48 15.99 -8.40
N GLU A 234 -7.28 15.02 -7.98
CA GLU A 234 -7.41 14.66 -6.58
C GLU A 234 -6.65 13.37 -6.30
N VAL A 235 -5.68 13.41 -5.41
CA VAL A 235 -4.79 12.26 -5.17
C VAL A 235 -4.98 11.70 -3.77
N PRO A 236 -5.12 10.37 -3.62
CA PRO A 236 -5.21 9.74 -2.31
C PRO A 236 -4.04 10.13 -1.40
N ARG A 237 -4.31 10.38 -0.11
CA ARG A 237 -3.28 10.76 0.88
C ARG A 237 -2.18 9.72 1.08
N ASP A 238 -2.44 8.49 0.71
CA ASP A 238 -1.52 7.37 0.84
C ASP A 238 -0.80 7.02 -0.47
N HIS A 239 -0.97 7.89 -1.48
CA HIS A 239 -0.37 7.74 -2.78
C HIS A 239 1.17 7.76 -2.67
N PRO A 240 1.90 6.93 -3.45
CA PRO A 240 3.36 6.82 -3.40
C PRO A 240 4.19 8.10 -3.65
N VAL A 241 3.53 9.23 -3.92
CA VAL A 241 4.17 10.55 -3.99
C VAL A 241 4.52 11.07 -2.60
N PHE A 242 3.86 10.56 -1.55
CA PHE A 242 4.08 10.93 -0.16
C PHE A 242 5.08 10.01 0.56
N ASP A 243 5.57 8.95 -0.08
CA ASP A 243 6.45 7.95 0.56
C ASP A 243 7.87 8.48 0.86
N ASN A 244 8.32 9.53 0.16
CA ASN A 244 9.68 10.08 0.25
C ASN A 244 9.66 11.61 0.41
N LEU A 245 9.07 12.11 1.50
CA LEU A 245 8.97 13.55 1.79
C LEU A 245 10.32 14.27 2.00
N THR A 246 11.44 13.55 1.95
CA THR A 246 12.79 14.09 2.19
C THR A 246 13.43 14.71 0.95
N THR A 247 12.87 14.53 -0.25
CA THR A 247 13.39 15.15 -1.46
C THR A 247 12.72 16.50 -1.69
N SER A 248 12.96 17.47 -0.79
CA SER A 248 12.66 18.87 -1.10
C SER A 248 13.65 19.37 -2.15
N SER A 249 13.17 20.04 -3.19
CA SER A 249 14.04 20.74 -4.12
C SER A 249 14.54 22.05 -3.50
N SER A 250 15.70 22.57 -3.91
CA SER A 250 16.16 23.88 -3.42
C SER A 250 15.15 25.01 -3.66
N ILE A 251 14.34 24.90 -4.73
CA ILE A 251 13.24 25.83 -4.98
C ILE A 251 12.13 25.65 -3.93
N SER A 252 11.68 24.41 -3.70
CA SER A 252 10.67 24.06 -2.68
C SER A 252 11.05 24.60 -1.30
N ASP A 253 12.32 24.44 -0.90
CA ASP A 253 12.85 24.98 0.35
C ASP A 253 12.80 26.51 0.41
N ARG A 254 13.13 27.19 -0.70
CA ARG A 254 13.19 28.66 -0.75
C ARG A 254 11.83 29.34 -0.78
N ILE A 255 10.87 28.74 -1.46
CA ILE A 255 9.51 29.29 -1.54
C ILE A 255 8.64 28.81 -0.37
N GLU A 256 9.21 28.03 0.56
CA GLU A 256 8.55 27.45 1.72
C GLU A 256 7.27 26.65 1.35
N LEU A 257 7.26 26.06 0.15
CA LEU A 257 6.16 25.24 -0.35
C LEU A 257 6.70 23.87 -0.77
N PRO A 258 6.35 22.80 -0.03
CA PRO A 258 6.76 21.45 -0.38
C PRO A 258 6.27 21.06 -1.77
N VAL A 259 7.22 20.88 -2.69
CA VAL A 259 6.97 20.35 -4.03
C VAL A 259 7.26 18.86 -4.03
N LEU A 260 6.20 18.04 -4.06
CA LEU A 260 6.34 16.59 -4.21
C LEU A 260 6.09 16.19 -5.66
N THR A 261 6.91 15.28 -6.17
CA THR A 261 6.89 14.85 -7.56
C THR A 261 7.01 13.34 -7.68
N ARG A 262 6.13 12.74 -8.48
CA ARG A 262 6.14 11.32 -8.82
C ARG A 262 6.19 11.15 -10.33
N LYS A 263 7.15 10.37 -10.84
CA LYS A 263 7.22 9.98 -12.26
C LYS A 263 6.31 8.79 -12.55
N TYR A 264 5.56 8.84 -13.66
CA TYR A 264 4.79 7.70 -14.18
C TYR A 264 5.41 7.10 -15.47
N PRO A 265 5.11 5.82 -15.79
CA PRO A 265 5.57 5.18 -17.03
C PRO A 265 5.00 5.82 -18.31
N HIS A 266 5.65 5.58 -19.45
CA HIS A 266 5.20 6.03 -20.76
C HIS A 266 3.81 5.49 -21.12
N ASN A 267 3.00 6.32 -21.78
CA ASN A 267 1.85 5.81 -22.48
C ASN A 267 2.32 5.03 -23.73
N LYS A 268 1.80 3.81 -23.89
CA LYS A 268 2.12 2.94 -25.04
C LYS A 268 1.75 3.58 -26.38
N ALA A 269 0.78 4.49 -26.40
CA ALA A 269 0.30 5.16 -27.61
C ALA A 269 1.39 5.98 -28.32
N TRP A 270 2.40 6.46 -27.60
CA TRP A 270 3.49 7.25 -28.15
C TRP A 270 4.88 6.71 -27.78
N ALA A 271 4.95 5.49 -27.25
CA ALA A 271 6.20 4.87 -26.78
C ALA A 271 7.28 4.70 -27.87
N ASN A 272 6.89 4.67 -29.14
CA ASN A 272 7.79 4.48 -30.28
C ASN A 272 8.19 5.81 -30.97
N ILE A 273 7.74 6.96 -30.46
CA ILE A 273 8.06 8.26 -31.05
C ILE A 273 9.45 8.71 -30.53
N THR A 274 10.42 8.82 -31.42
CA THR A 274 11.78 9.29 -31.13
C THR A 274 11.85 10.82 -31.07
N GLY A 275 12.54 11.37 -30.07
CA GLY A 275 12.55 12.81 -29.76
C GLY A 275 11.69 13.09 -28.53
N GLY A 276 12.22 12.74 -27.35
CA GLY A 276 11.45 12.49 -26.15
C GLY A 276 10.55 13.65 -25.72
N PRO A 277 9.28 13.40 -25.37
CA PRO A 277 8.42 14.46 -24.86
C PRO A 277 8.89 14.83 -23.45
N ASP A 278 9.65 15.92 -23.37
CA ASP A 278 10.13 16.46 -22.11
C ASP A 278 8.99 17.13 -21.34
N ASN A 279 9.04 17.02 -20.02
CA ASN A 279 8.24 17.84 -19.13
C ASN A 279 9.13 18.89 -18.46
N GLN A 280 9.52 19.89 -19.26
CA GLN A 280 10.45 20.94 -18.85
C GLN A 280 9.96 21.71 -17.62
N ALA A 281 8.63 21.83 -17.44
CA ALA A 281 8.03 22.47 -16.28
C ALA A 281 8.45 21.80 -14.96
N VAL A 282 8.53 20.46 -14.95
CA VAL A 282 8.96 19.73 -13.75
C VAL A 282 10.45 19.92 -13.48
N THR A 283 11.27 19.95 -14.53
CA THR A 283 12.71 20.25 -14.42
C THR A 283 12.91 21.63 -13.78
N PHE A 284 12.15 22.64 -14.19
CA PHE A 284 12.22 23.97 -13.60
C PHE A 284 11.81 24.01 -12.13
N LEU A 285 10.83 23.19 -11.71
CA LEU A 285 10.38 23.11 -10.31
C LEU A 285 11.39 22.44 -9.37
N HIS A 286 12.41 21.78 -9.94
CA HIS A 286 13.47 21.11 -9.17
C HIS A 286 14.86 21.65 -9.47
N MET A 287 14.99 22.84 -10.06
CA MET A 287 16.30 23.44 -10.22
C MET A 287 16.94 23.69 -8.85
N ASN A 288 18.23 23.38 -8.75
CA ASN A 288 19.03 23.77 -7.63
C ASN A 288 19.15 25.30 -7.61
N ALA A 289 19.00 25.85 -6.42
CA ALA A 289 19.00 27.26 -6.14
C ALA A 289 19.68 27.42 -4.78
N ASP A 290 20.94 27.03 -4.65
CA ASP A 290 21.74 27.26 -3.44
C ASP A 290 22.66 28.47 -3.70
N PRO A 291 22.43 29.63 -3.05
CA PRO A 291 23.26 30.82 -3.29
C PRO A 291 24.68 30.64 -2.76
N ASN A 292 24.89 29.67 -1.87
CA ASN A 292 26.16 29.39 -1.22
C ASN A 292 26.90 28.23 -1.90
N SER A 293 26.31 27.59 -2.91
CA SER A 293 26.97 26.52 -3.63
C SER A 293 28.21 27.04 -4.33
N ARG A 294 29.34 26.37 -4.07
CA ARG A 294 30.62 26.61 -4.73
C ARG A 294 30.76 25.86 -6.05
N THR A 295 29.74 25.11 -6.45
CA THR A 295 29.72 24.31 -7.68
C THR A 295 28.66 24.83 -8.64
N MET A 296 28.95 24.74 -9.94
CA MET A 296 28.02 25.12 -11.00
C MET A 296 26.71 24.31 -10.93
N MET A 297 26.74 23.10 -10.36
CA MET A 297 25.55 22.25 -10.21
C MET A 297 24.57 22.73 -9.13
N GLY A 298 24.98 23.61 -8.22
CA GLY A 298 24.10 24.08 -7.14
C GLY A 298 23.22 25.28 -7.51
N TRP A 299 23.35 25.83 -8.72
CA TRP A 299 22.50 26.93 -9.19
C TRP A 299 22.12 26.78 -10.65
N GLY A 300 20.82 26.79 -10.95
CA GLY A 300 20.29 26.77 -12.32
C GLY A 300 20.30 25.40 -13.01
N TRP A 301 20.72 24.35 -12.31
CA TRP A 301 20.71 22.97 -12.80
C TRP A 301 19.77 22.10 -11.96
N ALA A 302 18.95 21.27 -12.61
CA ALA A 302 18.18 20.25 -11.91
C ALA A 302 19.06 19.04 -11.55
N PRO A 303 18.77 18.30 -10.45
CA PRO A 303 19.43 17.06 -10.11
C PRO A 303 19.52 16.10 -11.29
N MET A 304 20.61 15.33 -11.37
CA MET A 304 20.88 14.47 -12.53
C MET A 304 19.74 13.47 -12.81
N GLU A 305 19.10 12.99 -11.75
CA GLU A 305 17.92 12.13 -11.77
C GLU A 305 16.69 12.77 -12.45
N LEU A 306 16.64 14.10 -12.53
CA LEU A 306 15.61 14.90 -13.18
C LEU A 306 16.11 15.54 -14.48
N SER A 307 17.43 15.67 -14.67
CA SER A 307 18.05 16.26 -15.86
C SER A 307 18.44 15.24 -16.93
N THR A 308 18.58 13.96 -16.60
CA THR A 308 18.74 12.91 -17.61
C THR A 308 17.38 12.57 -18.20
N LEU A 309 17.10 13.14 -19.38
CA LEU A 309 16.15 12.73 -20.40
C LEU A 309 14.82 12.21 -19.85
N SER A 310 13.76 12.99 -20.08
CA SER A 310 12.35 12.64 -19.97
C SER A 310 11.82 12.42 -18.55
N VAL A 311 11.48 13.56 -17.95
CA VAL A 311 10.42 13.62 -16.95
C VAL A 311 9.09 13.47 -17.73
N ARG A 312 8.42 12.32 -17.57
CA ARG A 312 7.47 11.76 -18.55
C ARG A 312 5.99 11.98 -18.21
N GLU A 313 5.66 12.08 -16.92
CA GLU A 313 4.40 12.58 -16.37
C GLU A 313 4.70 12.86 -14.90
N THR A 314 4.21 13.96 -14.35
CA THR A 314 4.47 14.31 -12.95
C THR A 314 3.21 14.84 -12.31
N VAL A 315 2.82 14.24 -11.20
CA VAL A 315 1.89 14.93 -10.31
C VAL A 315 2.73 15.81 -9.41
N LEU A 316 2.54 17.11 -9.59
CA LEU A 316 3.03 18.16 -8.71
C LEU A 316 2.03 18.34 -7.57
N PHE A 317 2.54 18.31 -6.34
CA PHE A 317 1.78 18.76 -5.19
C PHE A 317 2.29 20.12 -4.75
N LEU A 318 1.35 21.02 -4.49
CA LEU A 318 1.56 22.19 -3.65
C LEU A 318 0.82 21.86 -2.35
N GLN A 319 1.56 21.48 -1.32
CA GLN A 319 0.95 21.12 -0.05
C GLN A 319 0.78 22.38 0.80
N GLU A 320 -0.46 22.70 1.20
CA GLU A 320 -0.69 23.52 2.40
C GLU A 320 -0.28 22.66 3.61
N LEU A 321 0.99 22.75 4.00
CA LEU A 321 1.58 21.86 5.00
C LEU A 321 1.94 22.62 6.28
N LEU A 322 0.95 23.22 6.94
CA LEU A 322 1.18 23.76 8.28
C LEU A 322 0.76 22.81 9.42
N LEU A 323 0.12 21.67 9.15
CA LEU A 323 -0.53 20.91 10.25
C LEU A 323 -0.27 19.38 10.33
N LEU A 324 0.38 18.72 9.37
CA LEU A 324 0.48 17.25 9.38
C LEU A 324 1.84 16.65 9.80
N PHE A 325 2.94 17.42 9.84
CA PHE A 325 4.28 16.85 10.13
C PHE A 325 5.00 17.41 11.35
N ARG A 326 4.29 18.02 12.31
CA ARG A 326 4.80 18.16 13.68
C ARG A 326 4.33 16.97 14.53
N GLN A 327 4.82 15.78 14.22
CA GLN A 327 4.90 14.69 15.21
C GLN A 327 6.39 14.38 15.39
N PRO A 328 6.90 14.34 16.62
CA PRO A 328 8.32 14.12 16.86
C PRO A 328 8.69 12.74 16.32
N ARG A 329 9.65 12.70 15.39
CA ARG A 329 10.36 11.45 15.08
C ARG A 329 10.87 10.92 16.41
N TYR A 330 10.40 9.74 16.82
CA TYR A 330 11.05 9.01 17.91
C TYR A 330 12.52 8.89 17.54
N LYS A 331 13.36 9.69 18.21
CA LYS A 331 14.80 9.46 18.20
C LYS A 331 14.97 8.10 18.85
N LEU A 332 15.47 7.13 18.08
CA LEU A 332 16.20 6.00 18.62
C LEU A 332 17.35 6.59 19.43
N THR A 333 17.08 6.86 20.70
CA THR A 333 18.10 7.17 21.69
C THR A 333 18.49 5.86 22.33
N GLU A 334 19.78 5.79 22.61
CA GLU A 334 20.55 4.61 22.95
C GLU A 334 19.91 3.77 24.05
N ILE A 335 20.09 2.47 23.92
CA ILE A 335 19.81 1.47 24.95
C ILE A 335 20.68 1.82 26.15
N ASP A 336 20.13 2.53 27.12
CA ASP A 336 20.78 2.71 28.41
C ASP A 336 20.54 1.43 29.22
N SER A 337 21.61 0.66 29.38
CA SER A 337 21.70 -0.51 30.24
C SER A 337 21.57 -0.08 31.71
N GLY A 338 20.33 0.06 32.19
CA GLY A 338 20.02 0.43 33.57
C GLY A 338 19.29 -0.69 34.32
N ARG A 339 20.02 -1.43 35.15
CA ARG A 339 19.50 -2.33 36.21
C ARG A 339 18.37 -1.68 37.02
N MET A 340 17.30 -2.43 37.28
CA MET A 340 16.59 -2.51 38.58
C MET A 340 15.99 -3.92 38.67
N LYS A 341 16.52 -4.81 39.52
CA LYS A 341 16.11 -5.08 40.91
C LYS A 341 14.64 -5.42 41.06
#